data_AF-L5KDW3-F1
#
_entry.id   AF-L5KDW3-F1
#
_cell.length_a   1.000
_cell.length_b   1.000
_cell.length_c   1.000
_cell.angle_alpha   90.00
_cell.angle_beta   90.00
_cell.angle_gamma   90.00
#
_symmetry.space_group_name_H-M   'P 1'
#
loop_
_entity.id
_entity.type
_entity.pdbx_description
1 polymer ?
#
loop_
_entity_poly.entity_id
_entity_poly.type
_entity_poly.pdbx_seq_one_letter_code
_entity_poly.pdbx_strand_id
1 'polypeptide(L)'
;MENSTEMNCAKFTIVLPKEEVQLKTENTESGEEWRGFILTVTELSVPQHVSLLPGQVIRLHEVLEREKKRRIETERLPSTSLEKETEPIEDYVDVLNPMPACFYTVSRKEATEMLEKNPSSGNMILRPGSDSRNFSITIRQEIDMPRIKHYKVMSIGKNYTIELEKPVSGYFLVDEFSFASFQTCLTEYKER
;
A
#
# COMPACT_ATOMS: atom_id res chain seq x y z
N MET A 1 -31.66 33.87 15.19
CA MET A 1 -32.10 32.79 14.29
C MET A 1 -30.85 32.02 13.89
N GLU A 2 -30.52 31.00 14.68
CA GLU A 2 -29.46 30.04 14.35
C GLU A 2 -29.97 29.18 13.20
N ASN A 3 -29.37 29.34 12.01
CA ASN A 3 -29.64 28.48 10.88
C ASN A 3 -28.63 27.33 10.93
N SER A 4 -28.90 26.34 11.77
CA SER A 4 -28.15 25.09 11.84
C SER A 4 -28.51 24.25 10.62
N THR A 5 -27.78 24.42 9.53
CA THR A 5 -27.70 23.40 8.47
C THR A 5 -26.99 22.18 9.04
N GLU A 6 -27.73 21.33 9.73
CA GLU A 6 -27.37 19.92 9.89
C GLU A 6 -27.34 19.31 8.48
N MET A 7 -26.17 19.34 7.84
CA MET A 7 -25.92 18.51 6.66
C MET A 7 -26.05 17.06 7.13
N ASN A 8 -27.15 16.41 6.74
CA ASN A 8 -27.43 15.02 7.08
C ASN A 8 -26.27 14.14 6.62
N CYS A 9 -25.32 13.82 7.50
CA CYS A 9 -24.18 12.98 7.20
C CYS A 9 -24.58 11.51 7.30
N ALA A 10 -24.13 10.66 6.38
CA ALA A 10 -24.21 9.22 6.59
C ALA A 10 -23.03 8.77 7.45
N LYS A 11 -23.30 7.85 8.37
CA LYS A 11 -22.28 7.17 9.17
C LYS A 11 -22.44 5.67 8.97
N PHE A 12 -21.36 5.00 8.66
CA PHE A 12 -21.34 3.55 8.54
C PHE A 12 -20.03 2.99 9.06
N THR A 13 -20.09 1.75 9.50
CA THR A 13 -18.97 1.03 10.10
C THR A 13 -18.49 -0.03 9.13
N ILE A 14 -17.20 -0.04 8.83
CA ILE A 14 -16.54 -1.13 8.10
C ILE A 14 -15.88 -2.03 9.13
N VAL A 15 -16.31 -3.28 9.18
CA VAL A 15 -15.69 -4.32 10.01
C VAL A 15 -14.67 -5.07 9.16
N LEU A 16 -13.40 -4.90 9.50
CA LEU A 16 -12.26 -5.60 8.89
C LEU A 16 -11.84 -6.77 9.81
N PRO A 17 -11.06 -7.75 9.33
CA PRO A 17 -10.67 -8.92 10.13
C PRO A 17 -9.89 -8.59 11.42
N LYS A 18 -9.26 -7.42 11.49
CA LYS A 18 -8.39 -7.00 12.61
C LYS A 18 -8.88 -5.75 13.33
N GLU A 19 -9.81 -5.01 12.74
CA GLU A 19 -10.22 -3.70 13.25
C GLU A 19 -11.62 -3.30 12.75
N GLU A 20 -12.17 -2.28 13.39
CA GLU A 20 -13.45 -1.68 13.02
C GLU A 20 -13.21 -0.20 12.72
N VAL A 21 -13.59 0.24 11.53
CA VAL A 21 -13.37 1.61 11.05
C VAL A 21 -14.72 2.31 10.89
N GLN A 22 -14.91 3.43 11.57
CA GLN A 22 -16.08 4.27 11.39
C GLN A 22 -15.82 5.34 10.33
N LEU A 23 -16.72 5.42 9.35
CA LEU A 23 -16.67 6.42 8.29
C LEU A 23 -17.87 7.35 8.41
N LYS A 24 -17.60 8.65 8.24
CA LYS A 24 -18.60 9.71 8.21
C LYS A 24 -18.45 10.45 6.88
N THR A 25 -19.54 10.56 6.14
CA THR A 25 -19.56 11.31 4.87
C THR A 25 -20.02 12.74 5.07
N GLU A 26 -19.79 13.56 4.06
CA GLU A 26 -20.19 14.97 4.05
C GLU A 26 -21.71 15.13 4.03
N ASN A 27 -22.42 14.22 3.35
CA ASN A 27 -23.88 14.20 3.24
C ASN A 27 -24.38 12.76 2.92
N THR A 28 -25.71 12.58 2.90
CA THR A 28 -26.37 11.29 2.62
C THR A 28 -26.12 10.78 1.20
N GLU A 29 -26.06 11.66 0.20
CA GLU A 29 -25.83 11.28 -1.19
C GLU A 29 -24.43 10.69 -1.39
N SER A 30 -23.41 11.38 -0.87
CA SER A 30 -22.05 10.84 -0.82
C SER A 30 -21.99 9.54 0.00
N GLY A 31 -22.81 9.43 1.05
CA GLY A 31 -23.00 8.20 1.81
C GLY A 31 -23.40 7.00 0.95
N GLU A 32 -24.45 7.17 0.15
CA GLU A 32 -24.94 6.15 -0.78
C GLU A 32 -23.90 5.81 -1.86
N GLU A 33 -23.19 6.81 -2.38
CA GLU A 33 -22.13 6.60 -3.37
C GLU A 33 -20.95 5.80 -2.78
N TRP A 34 -20.47 6.17 -1.58
CA TRP A 34 -19.43 5.41 -0.88
C TRP A 34 -19.87 3.98 -0.57
N ARG A 35 -21.11 3.80 -0.10
CA ARG A 35 -21.71 2.47 0.11
C ARG A 35 -21.71 1.65 -1.18
N GLY A 36 -22.09 2.26 -2.29
CA GLY A 36 -22.09 1.63 -3.61
C GLY A 36 -20.71 1.17 -4.05
N PHE A 37 -19.68 2.02 -3.89
CA PHE A 37 -18.30 1.65 -4.24
C PHE A 37 -17.76 0.51 -3.37
N ILE A 38 -17.96 0.57 -2.05
CA ILE A 38 -17.47 -0.46 -1.12
C ILE A 38 -18.12 -1.81 -1.46
N LEU A 39 -19.44 -1.85 -1.66
CA LEU A 39 -20.14 -3.07 -2.07
C LEU A 39 -19.63 -3.58 -3.42
N THR A 40 -19.39 -2.68 -4.38
CA THR A 40 -18.88 -3.07 -5.70
C THR A 40 -17.52 -3.75 -5.62
N VAL A 41 -16.61 -3.20 -4.81
CA VAL A 41 -15.26 -3.74 -4.64
C VAL A 41 -15.29 -5.04 -3.85
N THR A 42 -16.12 -5.14 -2.82
CA THR A 42 -16.18 -6.31 -1.94
C THR A 42 -16.93 -7.48 -2.57
N GLU A 43 -18.10 -7.23 -3.16
CA GLU A 43 -19.00 -8.22 -3.75
C GLU A 43 -18.73 -8.49 -5.24
N LEU A 44 -17.84 -7.73 -5.89
CA LEU A 44 -17.57 -7.82 -7.34
C LEU A 44 -18.84 -7.70 -8.21
N SER A 45 -19.78 -6.88 -7.80
CA SER A 45 -20.99 -6.61 -8.58
C SER A 45 -21.51 -5.20 -8.31
N VAL A 46 -22.17 -4.58 -9.29
CA VAL A 46 -22.80 -3.27 -9.05
C VAL A 46 -24.14 -3.51 -8.33
N PRO A 47 -24.35 -2.94 -7.12
CA PRO A 47 -25.57 -3.12 -6.36
C PRO A 47 -26.78 -2.51 -7.08
N GLN A 48 -27.90 -3.25 -7.13
CA GLN A 48 -29.10 -2.84 -7.86
C GLN A 48 -30.06 -1.97 -7.04
N HIS A 49 -29.86 -1.90 -5.72
CA HIS A 49 -30.79 -1.28 -4.75
C HIS A 49 -30.20 -0.03 -4.07
N VAL A 50 -29.19 0.59 -4.68
CA VAL A 50 -28.64 1.89 -4.22
C VAL A 50 -29.29 3.04 -4.97
N SER A 51 -29.58 4.14 -4.27
CA SER A 51 -30.25 5.31 -4.83
C SER A 51 -29.24 6.23 -5.54
N LEU A 52 -28.64 5.73 -6.64
CA LEU A 52 -27.58 6.43 -7.36
C LEU A 52 -28.08 7.04 -8.68
N LEU A 53 -27.50 8.18 -9.04
CA LEU A 53 -27.71 8.81 -10.33
C LEU A 53 -27.05 7.98 -11.45
N PRO A 54 -27.51 8.08 -12.72
CA PRO A 54 -26.95 7.31 -13.83
C PRO A 54 -25.42 7.46 -13.98
N GLY A 55 -24.90 8.67 -13.79
CA GLY A 55 -23.45 8.92 -13.85
C GLY A 55 -22.66 8.21 -12.74
N GLN A 56 -23.23 8.11 -11.53
CA GLN A 56 -22.63 7.37 -10.42
C GLN A 56 -22.61 5.87 -10.73
N VAL A 57 -23.71 5.31 -11.24
CA VAL A 57 -23.80 3.90 -11.63
C VAL A 57 -22.75 3.54 -12.69
N ILE A 58 -22.55 4.40 -13.69
CA ILE A 58 -21.49 4.22 -14.70
C ILE A 58 -20.11 4.15 -14.02
N ARG A 59 -19.80 5.06 -13.07
CA ARG A 59 -18.54 5.02 -12.33
C ARG A 59 -18.36 3.71 -11.54
N LEU A 60 -19.43 3.19 -10.93
CA LEU A 60 -19.37 1.89 -10.24
C LEU A 60 -19.03 0.75 -11.22
N HIS A 61 -19.60 0.75 -12.42
CA HIS A 61 -19.24 -0.23 -13.45
C HIS A 61 -17.76 -0.13 -13.87
N GLU A 62 -17.22 1.07 -14.02
CA GLU A 62 -15.78 1.23 -14.30
C GLU A 62 -14.90 0.71 -13.16
N VAL A 63 -15.28 1.01 -11.91
CA VAL A 63 -14.58 0.49 -10.73
C VAL A 63 -14.66 -1.03 -10.68
N LEU A 64 -15.81 -1.62 -11.00
CA LEU A 64 -15.99 -3.06 -11.07
C LEU A 64 -15.02 -3.70 -12.06
N GLU A 65 -14.91 -3.16 -13.28
CA GLU A 65 -14.01 -3.71 -14.29
C GLU A 65 -12.53 -3.55 -13.90
N ARG A 66 -12.15 -2.42 -13.28
CA ARG A 66 -10.80 -2.24 -12.73
C ARG A 66 -10.51 -3.23 -11.60
N GLU A 67 -11.46 -3.43 -10.70
CA GLU A 67 -11.30 -4.34 -9.56
C GLU A 67 -11.25 -5.80 -10.02
N LYS A 68 -12.06 -6.21 -11.00
CA LYS A 68 -11.94 -7.55 -11.62
C LYS A 68 -10.56 -7.74 -12.25
N LYS A 69 -10.05 -6.76 -12.99
CA LYS A 69 -8.70 -6.82 -13.56
C LYS A 69 -7.65 -6.98 -12.46
N ARG A 70 -7.72 -6.17 -11.40
CA ARG A 70 -6.82 -6.24 -10.25
C ARG A 70 -6.88 -7.61 -9.58
N ARG A 71 -8.07 -8.19 -9.40
CA ARG A 71 -8.23 -9.53 -8.81
C ARG A 71 -7.72 -10.63 -9.72
N ILE A 72 -7.94 -10.58 -11.03
CA ILE A 72 -7.36 -11.55 -11.98
C ILE A 72 -5.83 -11.48 -11.99
N GLU A 73 -5.26 -10.27 -11.94
CA GLU A 73 -3.81 -10.08 -11.83
C GLU A 73 -3.26 -10.64 -10.50
N THR A 74 -4.03 -10.50 -9.42
CA THR A 74 -3.73 -11.09 -8.11
C THR A 74 -3.94 -12.63 -8.08
N GLU A 75 -4.95 -13.15 -8.77
CA GLU A 75 -5.36 -14.57 -8.85
C GLU A 75 -4.67 -15.36 -9.97
N ARG A 76 -3.90 -14.73 -10.86
CA ARG A 76 -2.94 -15.46 -11.73
C ARG A 76 -1.68 -15.88 -10.97
N LEU A 77 -1.58 -15.53 -9.69
CA LEU A 77 -0.55 -15.94 -8.75
C LEU A 77 -1.09 -16.94 -7.71
N PRO A 78 -1.64 -18.08 -8.15
CA PRO A 78 -1.39 -19.32 -7.42
C PRO A 78 -0.91 -20.44 -8.35
N SER A 79 0.10 -21.13 -7.84
CA SER A 79 0.88 -22.22 -8.42
C SER A 79 0.04 -23.49 -8.68
N THR A 80 0.29 -24.15 -9.83
CA THR A 80 0.36 -25.62 -10.11
C THR A 80 0.09 -25.83 -11.62
N SER A 81 0.77 -26.68 -12.40
CA SER A 81 1.49 -27.94 -12.12
C SER A 81 2.47 -28.31 -13.26
N LEU A 82 3.57 -28.95 -12.85
CA LEU A 82 4.54 -29.82 -13.57
C LEU A 82 4.30 -30.15 -15.06
N GLU A 83 5.37 -30.05 -15.85
CA GLU A 83 6.02 -31.21 -16.50
C GLU A 83 7.49 -30.91 -16.88
N LYS A 84 8.41 -31.76 -16.38
CA LYS A 84 9.71 -32.28 -16.89
C LYS A 84 10.41 -31.52 -18.04
N GLU A 85 11.73 -31.36 -18.14
CA GLU A 85 12.96 -32.08 -17.73
C GLU A 85 14.11 -31.16 -18.26
N THR A 86 15.08 -30.63 -17.51
CA THR A 86 16.49 -31.11 -17.35
C THR A 86 17.35 -29.90 -16.93
N GLU A 87 18.29 -30.15 -16.00
CA GLU A 87 19.38 -29.34 -15.40
C GLU A 87 20.23 -28.45 -16.35
N PRO A 88 21.18 -27.59 -15.87
CA PRO A 88 21.31 -26.84 -14.60
C PRO A 88 21.78 -25.36 -14.79
N ILE A 89 21.97 -24.65 -13.68
CA ILE A 89 22.85 -23.46 -13.48
C ILE A 89 22.21 -22.05 -13.61
N GLU A 90 22.13 -21.44 -12.43
CA GLU A 90 22.26 -20.01 -12.07
C GLU A 90 21.23 -18.97 -12.56
N ASP A 91 20.83 -18.14 -11.59
CA ASP A 91 20.17 -16.84 -11.74
C ASP A 91 18.65 -16.85 -11.97
N TYR A 92 17.90 -17.34 -10.98
CA TYR A 92 16.45 -17.07 -10.92
C TYR A 92 16.15 -16.00 -9.87
N VAL A 93 16.17 -14.75 -10.34
CA VAL A 93 15.61 -13.61 -9.61
C VAL A 93 14.11 -13.80 -9.50
N ASP A 94 13.59 -13.50 -8.31
CA ASP A 94 12.21 -13.54 -7.88
C ASP A 94 11.27 -12.67 -8.75
N VAL A 95 10.66 -13.25 -9.79
CA VAL A 95 9.77 -12.54 -10.76
C VAL A 95 8.32 -12.44 -10.26
N LEU A 96 7.99 -12.90 -9.04
CA LEU A 96 6.59 -12.89 -8.55
C LEU A 96 6.25 -11.78 -7.54
N ASN A 97 7.20 -10.88 -7.25
CA ASN A 97 6.94 -9.61 -6.57
C ASN A 97 7.84 -8.55 -7.24
N PRO A 98 7.34 -7.73 -8.19
CA PRO A 98 8.14 -6.62 -8.68
C PRO A 98 8.51 -5.76 -7.48
N MET A 99 9.82 -5.63 -7.23
CA MET A 99 10.32 -4.81 -6.15
C MET A 99 9.66 -3.41 -6.23
N PRO A 100 9.30 -2.80 -5.09
CA PRO A 100 8.57 -1.53 -5.10
C PRO A 100 9.34 -0.47 -5.88
N ALA A 101 8.65 0.54 -6.40
CA ALA A 101 9.24 1.61 -7.21
C ALA A 101 10.41 2.36 -6.52
N CYS A 102 10.48 2.30 -5.19
CA CYS A 102 11.56 2.86 -4.39
C CYS A 102 12.80 1.94 -4.25
N PHE A 103 12.80 0.76 -4.86
CA PHE A 103 13.87 -0.21 -4.74
C PHE A 103 14.99 0.11 -5.72
N TYR A 104 16.19 0.25 -5.18
CA TYR A 104 17.40 0.46 -5.96
C TYR A 104 18.47 -0.49 -5.47
N THR A 105 19.15 -1.16 -6.39
CA THR A 105 20.32 -2.00 -6.12
C THR A 105 21.55 -1.14 -5.87
N VAL A 106 21.54 -0.40 -4.77
CA VAL A 106 22.56 0.59 -4.40
C VAL A 106 23.09 0.35 -3.00
N SER A 107 24.31 0.82 -2.74
CA SER A 107 24.92 0.79 -1.41
C SER A 107 24.30 1.83 -0.46
N ARG A 108 24.65 1.75 0.83
CA ARG A 108 24.29 2.76 1.83
C ARG A 108 24.71 4.17 1.39
N LYS A 109 25.94 4.30 0.88
CA LYS A 109 26.51 5.59 0.49
C LYS A 109 25.77 6.17 -0.71
N GLU A 110 25.53 5.35 -1.73
CA GLU A 110 24.82 5.77 -2.94
C GLU A 110 23.37 6.18 -2.65
N ALA A 111 22.65 5.43 -1.80
CA ALA A 111 21.30 5.82 -1.39
C ALA A 111 21.27 7.17 -0.65
N THR A 112 22.24 7.43 0.22
CA THR A 112 22.38 8.74 0.88
C THR A 112 22.60 9.84 -0.17
N GLU A 113 23.54 9.65 -1.09
CA GLU A 113 23.82 10.63 -2.14
C GLU A 113 22.62 10.88 -3.05
N MET A 114 21.84 9.85 -3.39
CA MET A 114 20.64 9.98 -4.22
C MET A 114 19.58 10.85 -3.55
N LEU A 115 19.34 10.66 -2.25
CA LEU A 115 18.38 11.46 -1.48
C LEU A 115 18.87 12.89 -1.24
N GLU A 116 20.18 13.12 -1.16
CA GLU A 116 20.77 14.44 -1.02
C GLU A 116 20.78 15.22 -2.34
N LYS A 117 21.08 14.56 -3.46
CA LYS A 117 21.18 15.18 -4.78
C LYS A 117 19.82 15.60 -5.33
N ASN A 118 18.78 14.79 -5.12
CA ASN A 118 17.45 15.00 -5.70
C ASN A 118 16.33 14.96 -4.64
N PRO A 119 16.26 15.98 -3.75
CA PRO A 119 15.28 16.01 -2.66
C PRO A 119 13.82 16.02 -3.14
N SER A 120 13.56 16.38 -4.40
CA SER A 120 12.23 16.39 -5.02
C SER A 120 11.76 15.03 -5.55
N SER A 121 12.65 14.04 -5.68
CA SER A 121 12.34 12.72 -6.27
C SER A 121 11.81 11.71 -5.25
N GLY A 122 11.45 12.18 -4.06
CA GLY A 122 11.08 11.35 -2.92
C GLY A 122 12.15 11.39 -1.83
N ASN A 123 11.79 10.86 -0.67
CA ASN A 123 12.63 10.91 0.52
C ASN A 123 13.01 9.51 1.04
N MET A 124 12.70 8.43 0.33
CA MET A 124 12.91 7.05 0.78
C MET A 124 13.45 6.15 -0.34
N ILE A 125 14.43 5.31 0.00
CA ILE A 125 15.05 4.29 -0.87
C ILE A 125 15.08 2.95 -0.12
N LEU A 126 14.54 1.91 -0.74
CA LEU A 126 14.76 0.53 -0.34
C LEU A 126 15.98 -0.01 -1.10
N ARG A 127 16.88 -0.70 -0.40
CA ARG A 127 18.09 -1.25 -1.00
C ARG A 127 18.50 -2.58 -0.35
N PRO A 128 19.36 -3.37 -1.00
CA PRO A 128 19.98 -4.53 -0.36
C PRO A 128 20.70 -4.15 0.94
N GLY A 129 20.59 -5.01 1.95
CA GLY A 129 21.37 -4.97 3.18
C GLY A 129 22.83 -5.35 2.91
N SER A 130 23.72 -4.97 3.83
CA SER A 130 25.13 -5.37 3.77
C SER A 130 25.31 -6.86 4.09
N ASP A 131 24.38 -7.43 4.85
CA ASP A 131 24.16 -8.85 5.01
C ASP A 131 23.25 -9.33 3.87
N SER A 132 23.77 -10.16 2.97
CA SER A 132 23.18 -10.58 1.68
C SER A 132 21.81 -11.28 1.72
N ARG A 133 21.12 -11.28 2.87
CA ARG A 133 19.78 -11.85 3.06
C ARG A 133 18.73 -10.84 3.53
N ASN A 134 19.14 -9.63 3.91
CA ASN A 134 18.23 -8.62 4.46
C ASN A 134 18.16 -7.39 3.56
N PHE A 135 17.14 -6.57 3.77
CA PHE A 135 17.00 -5.28 3.10
C PHE A 135 17.30 -4.15 4.08
N SER A 136 17.50 -2.96 3.54
CA SER A 136 17.66 -1.74 4.32
C SER A 136 16.86 -0.62 3.68
N ILE A 137 16.18 0.17 4.50
CA ILE A 137 15.52 1.40 4.07
C ILE A 137 16.42 2.56 4.46
N THR A 138 16.60 3.49 3.52
CA THR A 138 17.28 4.77 3.75
C THR A 138 16.26 5.88 3.53
N ILE A 139 16.06 6.75 4.52
CA ILE A 139 15.09 7.84 4.46
C ILE A 139 15.76 9.17 4.79
N ARG A 140 15.32 10.25 4.15
CA ARG A 140 15.68 11.64 4.43
C ARG A 140 14.50 12.33 5.11
N GLN A 141 14.61 12.62 6.40
CA GLN A 141 13.59 13.33 7.16
C GLN A 141 13.88 14.83 7.15
N GLU A 142 12.86 15.66 6.93
CA GLU A 142 12.97 17.14 6.88
C GLU A 142 12.22 17.86 8.01
N ILE A 143 11.66 17.14 8.99
CA ILE A 143 10.73 17.70 10.00
C ILE A 143 11.32 18.86 10.82
N ASP A 144 12.58 18.75 11.25
CA ASP A 144 13.27 19.82 11.98
C ASP A 144 14.61 20.19 11.33
N MET A 145 15.41 19.17 11.00
CA MET A 145 16.70 19.33 10.31
C MET A 145 16.90 18.14 9.37
N PRO A 146 17.45 18.33 8.15
CA PRO A 146 17.69 17.23 7.23
C PRO A 146 18.55 16.14 7.89
N ARG A 147 17.96 14.96 8.08
CA ARG A 147 18.64 13.80 8.67
C ARG A 147 18.40 12.58 7.82
N ILE A 148 19.47 11.85 7.55
CA ILE A 148 19.42 10.55 6.91
C ILE A 148 19.34 9.48 7.99
N LYS A 149 18.33 8.61 7.91
CA LYS A 149 18.19 7.44 8.77
C LYS A 149 18.24 6.16 7.95
N HIS A 150 18.77 5.11 8.56
CA HIS A 150 18.82 3.78 7.95
C HIS A 150 18.12 2.78 8.87
N TYR A 151 17.17 2.03 8.32
CA TYR A 151 16.44 1.01 9.05
C TYR A 151 16.72 -0.36 8.45
N LYS A 152 16.88 -1.37 9.32
CA LYS A 152 17.01 -2.76 8.90
C LYS A 152 15.63 -3.34 8.61
N VAL A 153 15.51 -4.04 7.49
CA VAL A 153 14.31 -4.78 7.11
C VAL A 153 14.67 -6.27 7.13
N MET A 154 13.97 -7.03 7.96
CA MET A 154 14.07 -8.48 8.02
C MET A 154 12.95 -9.11 7.20
N SER A 155 13.30 -10.09 6.36
CA SER A 155 12.32 -10.97 5.73
C SER A 155 11.98 -12.10 6.70
N ILE A 156 10.70 -12.22 7.07
CA ILE A 156 10.17 -13.29 7.92
C ILE A 156 9.09 -14.03 7.11
N GLY A 157 9.49 -15.10 6.43
CA GLY A 157 8.60 -15.86 5.55
C GLY A 157 8.20 -15.05 4.30
N LYS A 158 6.90 -14.75 4.17
CA LYS A 158 6.37 -13.84 3.12
C LYS A 158 6.16 -12.40 3.60
N ASN A 159 6.54 -12.11 4.84
CA ASN A 159 6.34 -10.80 5.48
C ASN A 159 7.67 -10.08 5.60
N TYR A 160 7.63 -8.76 5.60
CA TYR A 160 8.77 -7.93 5.93
C TYR A 160 8.52 -7.28 7.29
N THR A 161 9.57 -7.12 8.09
CA THR A 161 9.50 -6.49 9.42
C THR A 161 10.66 -5.53 9.56
N ILE A 162 10.38 -4.32 10.03
CA ILE A 162 11.41 -3.29 10.18
C ILE A 162 11.79 -3.21 11.64
N GLU A 163 13.10 -3.26 11.86
CA GLU A 163 13.69 -3.21 13.18
C GLU A 163 13.61 -1.78 13.70
N LEU A 164 12.52 -1.51 14.43
CA LEU A 164 12.26 -0.30 15.20
C LEU A 164 12.08 -0.69 16.67
N GLU A 165 12.19 0.28 17.58
CA GLU A 165 11.89 0.07 19.02
C GLU A 165 10.47 -0.48 19.25
N LYS A 166 9.52 -0.05 18.39
CA LYS A 166 8.23 -0.73 18.19
C LYS A 166 8.19 -1.32 16.78
N PRO A 167 8.42 -2.64 16.61
CA PRO A 167 8.52 -3.24 15.29
C PRO A 167 7.19 -3.11 14.54
N VAL A 168 7.28 -2.70 13.27
CA VAL A 168 6.14 -2.64 12.34
C VAL A 168 6.29 -3.82 11.38
N SER A 169 5.30 -4.72 11.41
CA SER A 169 5.24 -5.92 10.56
C SER A 169 4.05 -5.81 9.60
N GLY A 170 4.27 -6.08 8.31
CA GLY A 170 3.20 -6.03 7.32
C GLY A 170 3.63 -6.44 5.91
N TYR A 171 2.66 -6.44 5.00
CA TYR A 171 2.85 -6.71 3.56
C TYR A 171 3.30 -5.44 2.81
N PHE A 172 4.14 -4.60 3.41
CA PHE A 172 4.46 -3.26 2.89
C PHE A 172 5.28 -3.25 1.59
N LEU A 173 5.77 -4.41 1.13
CA LEU A 173 6.40 -4.55 -0.19
C LEU A 173 5.48 -5.20 -1.23
N VAL A 174 4.20 -5.40 -0.90
CA VAL A 174 3.25 -6.16 -1.73
C VAL A 174 2.28 -5.24 -2.48
N ASP A 175 2.06 -4.00 -2.02
CA ASP A 175 1.26 -3.00 -2.72
C ASP A 175 1.70 -1.55 -2.42
N GLU A 176 1.46 -0.63 -3.35
CA GLU A 176 1.86 0.79 -3.26
C GLU A 176 1.14 1.55 -2.13
N PHE A 177 -0.09 1.19 -1.77
CA PHE A 177 -0.86 1.87 -0.72
C PHE A 177 -0.31 1.56 0.68
N SER A 178 0.03 0.30 0.91
CA SER A 178 0.73 -0.17 2.11
C SER A 178 2.11 0.49 2.21
N PHE A 179 2.82 0.62 1.09
CA PHE A 179 4.11 1.30 1.04
C PHE A 179 4.02 2.81 1.35
N ALA A 180 3.03 3.53 0.81
CA ALA A 180 2.82 4.94 1.09
C ALA A 180 2.43 5.20 2.56
N SER A 181 1.50 4.40 3.10
CA SER A 181 1.12 4.45 4.51
C SER A 181 2.32 4.19 5.42
N PHE A 182 3.18 3.27 5.00
CA PHE A 182 4.41 2.93 5.69
C PHE A 182 5.45 4.07 5.65
N GLN A 183 5.64 4.71 4.49
CA GLN A 183 6.52 5.87 4.32
C GLN A 183 6.12 7.02 5.25
N THR A 184 4.82 7.30 5.38
CA THR A 184 4.29 8.29 6.33
C THR A 184 4.64 7.90 7.77
N CYS A 185 4.42 6.64 8.15
CA CYS A 185 4.74 6.14 9.49
C CYS A 185 6.23 6.31 9.84
N LEU A 186 7.16 5.99 8.92
CA LEU A 186 8.60 6.19 9.16
C LEU A 186 9.00 7.66 9.17
N THR A 187 8.35 8.50 8.37
CA THR A 187 8.64 9.93 8.33
C THR A 187 8.25 10.58 9.66
N GLU A 188 7.10 10.22 10.21
CA GLU A 188 6.58 10.73 11.49
C GLU A 188 7.16 10.03 12.73
N TYR A 189 7.89 8.93 12.56
CA TYR A 189 8.49 8.18 13.66
C TYR A 189 9.50 9.04 14.42
N LYS A 190 9.08 9.53 15.60
CA LYS A 190 9.93 10.12 16.61
C LYS A 190 10.37 9.02 17.57
N GLU A 191 11.66 8.72 17.58
CA GLU A 191 12.31 8.01 18.69
C GLU A 191 12.04 8.87 19.94
N ARG A 192 11.35 8.30 20.93
CA ARG A 192 11.01 8.99 22.18
C ARG A 192 12.20 9.03 23.11
#